data_AF-A0A7X0YYX6-F1
#
_entry.id   AF-A0A7X0YYX6-F1
#
_cell.length_a   1.000
_cell.length_b   1.000
_cell.length_c   1.000
_cell.angle_alpha   90.00
_cell.angle_beta   90.00
_cell.angle_gamma   90.00
#
_symmetry.space_group_name_H-M   'P 1'
#
loop_
_entity.id
_entity.type
_entity.pdbx_description
1 polymer ?
#
loop_
_entity_poly.entity_id
_entity_poly.type
_entity_poly.pdbx_seq_one_letter_code
_entity_poly.pdbx_strand_id
1 'polypeptide(L)' 'MKVINEIFTFLLSWLFCTVIFGALIFLGAGVAYLFTQQYPVDVLGWVSLGAGFLFAGYSVTTKEGDDTK' A
#
# COMPACT_ATOMS: atom_id res chain seq x y z
N MET A 1 21.14 13.83 -28.10
CA MET A 1 20.01 12.98 -28.53
C MET A 1 19.84 11.72 -27.69
N LYS A 2 20.90 10.93 -27.38
CA LYS A 2 20.77 9.70 -26.57
C LYS A 2 20.18 9.94 -25.15
N VAL A 3 20.68 10.94 -24.43
CA VAL A 3 20.23 11.26 -23.05
C VAL A 3 18.76 11.66 -22.98
N ILE A 4 18.26 12.41 -23.97
CA ILE A 4 16.85 12.82 -24.05
C ILE A 4 15.95 11.59 -24.27
N ASN A 5 16.41 10.62 -25.05
CA ASN A 5 15.67 9.39 -25.31
C ASN A 5 15.61 8.47 -24.07
N GLU A 6 16.69 8.42 -23.28
CA GLU A 6 16.74 7.64 -22.03
C GLU A 6 15.83 8.23 -20.95
N ILE A 7 15.86 9.56 -20.76
CA ILE A 7 14.96 10.25 -19.82
C ILE A 7 13.49 10.07 -20.24
N PHE A 8 13.19 10.18 -21.54
CA PHE A 8 11.84 9.98 -22.04
C PHE A 8 11.35 8.54 -21.81
N THR A 9 12.21 7.54 -22.03
CA THR A 9 11.89 6.13 -21.78
C THR A 9 11.67 5.88 -20.29
N PHE A 10 12.49 6.46 -19.42
CA PHE A 10 12.33 6.37 -17.97
C PHE A 10 10.99 6.96 -17.50
N LEU A 11 10.63 8.15 -17.98
CA LEU A 11 9.35 8.80 -17.65
C LEU A 11 8.15 8.00 -18.13
N LEU A 12 8.22 7.44 -19.34
CA LEU A 12 7.14 6.62 -19.88
C LEU A 12 6.98 5.31 -19.10
N SER A 13 8.10 4.67 -18.72
CA SER A 13 8.11 3.48 -17.87
C SER A 13 7.54 3.78 -16.48
N TRP A 14 7.92 4.90 -15.88
CA TRP A 14 7.38 5.34 -14.59
C TRP A 14 5.87 5.51 -14.67
N LEU A 15 5.38 6.25 -15.68
CA LEU A 15 3.96 6.47 -15.90
C LEU A 15 3.21 5.14 -16.07
N PHE A 16 3.77 4.21 -16.82
CA PHE A 16 3.17 2.90 -17.03
C PHE A 16 3.10 2.09 -15.74
N CYS A 17 4.18 2.11 -14.94
CA CYS A 17 4.21 1.45 -13.64
C CYS A 17 3.18 2.05 -12.67
N THR A 18 3.04 3.37 -12.60
CA THR A 18 2.05 4.00 -11.70
C THR A 18 0.62 3.72 -12.14
N VAL A 19 0.34 3.69 -13.45
CA VAL A 19 -0.98 3.33 -13.97
C VAL A 19 -1.32 1.87 -13.67
N ILE A 20 -0.40 0.93 -13.90
CA ILE A 20 -0.61 -0.48 -13.58
C ILE A 20 -0.82 -0.67 -12.08
N PHE A 21 0.03 -0.05 -11.26
CA PHE A 21 -0.08 -0.14 -9.81
C PHE A 21 -1.42 0.45 -9.31
N GLY A 22 -1.83 1.59 -9.87
CA GLY A 22 -3.14 2.18 -9.61
C GLY A 22 -4.30 1.24 -10.00
N ALA A 23 -4.22 0.60 -11.18
CA ALA A 23 -5.23 -0.35 -11.63
C ALA A 23 -5.34 -1.59 -10.72
N LEU A 24 -4.21 -2.10 -10.25
CA LEU A 24 -4.17 -3.22 -9.29
C LEU A 24 -4.78 -2.83 -7.94
N ILE A 25 -4.49 -1.64 -7.44
CA ILE A 25 -5.13 -1.10 -6.22
C ILE A 25 -6.64 -1.00 -6.43
N PHE A 26 -7.09 -0.45 -7.56
CA PHE A 26 -8.51 -0.31 -7.87
C PHE A 26 -9.22 -1.66 -7.95
N LEU A 27 -8.62 -2.67 -8.58
CA LEU A 27 -9.14 -4.02 -8.63
C LEU A 27 -9.22 -4.63 -7.22
N GLY A 28 -8.15 -4.51 -6.43
CA GLY A 28 -8.12 -4.98 -5.04
C GLY A 28 -9.19 -4.31 -4.17
N ALA A 29 -9.37 -3.00 -4.32
CA ALA A 29 -10.40 -2.24 -3.62
C ALA A 29 -11.82 -2.67 -4.03
N GLY A 30 -12.04 -2.96 -5.32
CA GLY A 30 -13.32 -3.49 -5.81
C GLY A 30 -13.66 -4.85 -5.19
N VAL A 31 -12.67 -5.76 -5.11
CA VAL A 31 -12.84 -7.05 -4.42
C VAL A 31 -13.11 -6.84 -2.94
N ALA A 32 -12.33 -6.01 -2.26
CA ALA A 32 -12.52 -5.69 -0.84
C ALA A 32 -13.92 -5.11 -0.58
N TYR A 33 -14.43 -4.25 -1.47
CA TYR A 33 -15.78 -3.71 -1.38
C TYR A 33 -16.85 -4.80 -1.45
N LEU A 34 -16.75 -5.73 -2.42
CA LEU A 34 -17.69 -6.84 -2.54
C LEU A 34 -17.67 -7.75 -1.30
N PHE A 35 -16.48 -8.04 -0.77
CA PHE A 35 -16.34 -8.82 0.46
C PHE A 35 -16.92 -8.09 1.68
N THR A 36 -16.77 -6.77 1.76
CA THR A 36 -17.34 -5.96 2.85
C THR A 36 -18.86 -5.98 2.83
N GLN A 37 -19.48 -6.01 1.65
CA GLN A 37 -20.94 -6.12 1.52
C GLN A 37 -21.47 -7.48 1.98
N GLN A 38 -20.72 -8.56 1.72
CA GLN A 38 -21.14 -9.92 2.09
C GLN A 38 -20.82 -10.28 3.55
N TYR A 39 -19.68 -9.81 4.07
CA TYR A 39 -19.17 -10.16 5.40
C TYR A 39 -18.66 -8.92 6.15
N PRO A 40 -19.52 -7.95 6.48
CA PRO A 40 -19.09 -6.65 7.03
C PRO A 40 -18.37 -6.77 8.38
N VAL A 41 -18.82 -7.70 9.24
CA VAL A 41 -18.26 -7.90 10.59
C VAL A 41 -16.87 -8.53 10.52
N ASP A 42 -16.69 -9.54 9.68
CA ASP A 42 -15.40 -10.21 9.51
C ASP A 42 -14.39 -9.25 8.90
N VAL A 43 -14.77 -8.49 7.87
CA VAL A 43 -13.88 -7.49 7.25
C VAL A 43 -13.47 -6.41 8.25
N LEU A 44 -14.40 -5.91 9.07
CA LEU A 44 -14.08 -4.95 10.13
C LEU A 44 -13.09 -5.55 11.15
N GLY A 45 -13.25 -6.82 11.48
CA GLY A 45 -12.32 -7.58 12.33
C GLY A 45 -10.91 -7.65 11.73
N TRP A 46 -10.79 -8.03 10.45
CA TRP A 46 -9.51 -8.09 9.75
C TRP A 46 -8.82 -6.74 9.63
N VAL A 47 -9.59 -5.68 9.31
CA VAL A 47 -9.06 -4.31 9.25
C VAL A 47 -8.58 -3.85 10.63
N SER A 48 -9.33 -4.14 11.69
CA SER A 48 -8.96 -3.78 13.06
C SER A 48 -7.71 -4.52 13.53
N LEU A 49 -7.59 -5.82 13.21
CA LEU A 49 -6.39 -6.62 13.49
C LEU A 49 -5.17 -6.12 12.71
N GLY A 50 -5.35 -5.82 11.42
CA GLY A 50 -4.27 -5.27 10.59
C GLY A 50 -3.80 -3.90 11.09
N ALA A 51 -4.74 -3.01 11.42
CA ALA A 51 -4.43 -1.71 12.03
C ALA A 51 -3.73 -1.89 13.39
N GLY A 52 -4.24 -2.77 14.25
CA GLY A 52 -3.63 -3.10 15.54
C GLY A 52 -2.20 -3.63 15.38
N PHE A 53 -1.94 -4.48 14.39
CA PHE A 53 -0.60 -5.00 14.09
C PHE A 53 0.35 -3.90 13.59
N LEU A 54 -0.12 -2.99 12.73
CA LEU A 54 0.66 -1.84 12.28
C LEU A 54 1.00 -0.90 13.43
N PHE A 55 0.03 -0.59 14.29
CA PHE A 55 0.25 0.22 15.49
C PHE A 55 1.18 -0.47 16.49
N ALA A 56 1.05 -1.78 16.68
CA ALA A 56 1.94 -2.57 17.52
C ALA A 56 3.38 -2.54 16.96
N GLY A 57 3.56 -2.81 15.66
CA GLY A 57 4.85 -2.73 14.99
C GLY A 57 5.48 -1.34 15.07
N TYR A 58 4.70 -0.28 14.90
CA TYR A 58 5.14 1.10 15.07
C TYR A 58 5.55 1.40 16.52
N SER A 59 4.79 0.90 17.50
CA SER A 59 5.11 1.08 18.92
C SER A 59 6.36 0.31 19.37
N VAL A 60 6.66 -0.83 18.73
CA VAL A 60 7.87 -1.61 18.98
C VAL A 60 9.08 -0.89 18.37
N THR A 61 8.98 -0.45 17.11
CA THR A 61 10.09 0.27 16.44
C THR A 61 10.37 1.66 17.03
N THR A 62 9.40 2.31 17.66
CA THR A 62 9.60 3.60 18.34
C THR A 62 10.20 3.47 19.75
N LYS A 63 9.96 2.35 20.45
CA LYS A 63 10.59 2.09 21.77
C LYS A 63 12.06 1.74 21.66
N GLU A 64 12.44 1.00 20.62
CA GLU A 64 13.84 0.61 20.40
C GLU A 64 14.76 1.80 20.05
N GLY A 65 14.18 2.98 19.74
CA GLY A 65 14.93 4.22 19.48
C GLY A 65 15.04 5.19 20.67
N ASP A 66 14.33 4.98 21.78
CA ASP A 66 14.37 5.84 22.97
C ASP A 66 15.15 5.23 24.16
N ASP A 67 15.66 4.01 24.00
CA ASP A 67 16.50 3.33 25.00
C ASP A 67 18.02 3.51 24.78
N THR A 68 18.44 4.32 23.79
CA THR A 68 19.87 4.64 23.51
C THR A 68 20.26 6.07 23.88
N LYS A 69 19.71 6.63 24.96
CA LYS A 69 20.24 7.87 25.57
C LYS A 69 21.41 7.59 26.51
#